data_AF-A0A3D4A3P1-F1
#
_entry.id   AF-A0A3D4A3P1-F1
#
_cell.length_a   1.000
_cell.length_b   1.000
_cell.length_c   1.000
_cell.angle_alpha   90.00
_cell.angle_beta   90.00
_cell.angle_gamma   90.00
#
_symmetry.space_group_name_H-M   'P 1'
#
loop_
_entity.id
_entity.type
_entity.pdbx_description
1 polymer ?
#
loop_
_entity_poly.entity_id
_entity_poly.type
_entity_poly.pdbx_seq_one_letter_code
_entity_poly.pdbx_strand_id
1 'polypeptide(L)'
;MTQRYARHHGFSLMEIIIALTILGLSLAAIGNLVMTGARSAERAQIETTAQFLCESKLGEIKSGAQPAESIGPIPFEQYEAPSGWQYTVMSQPVDDTGTLLNIVVMVEQVTTDGSDPIRFQLVTWMIDPSIELSPDSNKTITELLQQLES
;
A
#
# COMPACT_ATOMS: atom_id res chain seq x y z
N MET A 1 60.28 5.26 53.32
CA MET A 1 58.97 5.87 52.98
C MET A 1 59.16 6.71 51.73
N THR A 2 58.80 6.19 50.56
CA THR A 2 58.90 6.92 49.29
C THR A 2 57.50 7.05 48.71
N GLN A 3 56.97 8.27 48.79
CA GLN A 3 55.62 8.64 48.42
C GLN A 3 55.49 8.63 46.88
N ARG A 4 54.71 7.69 46.35
CA ARG A 4 54.37 7.65 44.92
C ARG A 4 53.39 8.78 44.62
N TYR A 5 53.80 9.77 43.84
CA TYR A 5 52.88 10.76 43.28
C TYR A 5 51.91 10.05 42.32
N ALA A 6 50.65 9.92 42.72
CA ALA A 6 49.58 9.51 41.82
C ALA A 6 49.32 10.67 40.84
N ARG A 7 49.76 10.52 39.58
CA ARG A 7 49.38 11.41 38.49
C ARG A 7 47.89 11.22 38.21
N HIS A 8 47.06 12.09 38.76
CA HIS A 8 45.74 12.33 38.19
C HIS A 8 45.94 13.07 36.87
N HIS A 9 45.93 12.33 35.75
CA HIS A 9 45.77 12.93 34.43
C HIS A 9 44.31 13.33 34.30
N GLY A 10 44.01 14.62 34.47
CA GLY A 10 42.76 15.19 33.99
C GLY A 10 42.70 15.08 32.45
N PHE A 11 41.48 15.08 31.89
CA PHE A 11 41.27 15.09 30.44
C PHE A 11 42.07 16.21 29.78
N SER A 12 42.81 15.88 28.73
CA SER A 12 43.56 16.87 27.95
C SER A 12 42.61 17.77 27.16
N LEU A 13 42.97 19.04 26.98
CA LEU A 13 42.21 19.96 26.12
C LEU A 13 42.07 19.43 24.68
N MET A 14 43.09 18.74 24.18
CA MET A 14 43.05 18.07 22.88
C MET A 14 41.99 16.95 22.84
N GLU A 15 41.85 16.21 23.93
CA GLU A 15 40.93 15.08 24.04
C GLU A 15 39.48 15.55 24.02
N ILE A 16 39.18 16.66 24.70
CA ILE A 16 37.85 17.29 24.68
C ILE A 16 37.50 17.78 23.28
N ILE A 17 38.43 18.43 22.57
CA ILE A 17 38.19 18.92 21.21
C ILE A 17 37.94 17.75 20.25
N ILE A 18 38.70 16.66 20.36
CA ILE A 18 38.49 15.46 19.54
C ILE A 18 37.14 14.83 19.85
N ALA A 19 36.78 14.69 21.12
CA ALA A 19 35.49 14.13 21.53
C ALA A 19 34.32 14.96 20.98
N LEU A 20 34.38 16.28 21.09
CA LEU A 20 33.36 17.18 20.55
C LEU A 20 33.29 17.13 19.02
N THR A 21 34.43 16.97 18.34
CA THR A 21 34.48 16.85 16.88
C THR A 21 33.80 15.56 16.42
N ILE A 22 34.13 14.42 17.04
CA ILE A 22 33.51 13.13 16.72
C ILE A 22 32.00 13.15 17.05
N LEU A 23 31.63 13.76 18.18
CA LEU A 23 30.24 13.93 18.58
C LEU A 23 29.46 14.76 17.54
N GLY A 24 29.99 15.91 17.12
CA GLY A 24 29.35 16.77 16.14
C GLY A 24 29.12 16.07 14.80
N LEU A 25 30.14 15.36 14.30
CA LEU A 25 30.03 14.58 13.07
C LEU A 25 28.99 13.45 13.18
N SER A 26 28.97 12.74 14.31
CA SER A 26 28.02 11.66 14.56
C SER A 26 26.59 12.18 14.65
N LEU A 27 26.37 13.30 15.33
CA LEU A 27 25.04 13.91 15.46
C LEU A 27 24.52 14.41 14.12
N ALA A 28 25.38 14.99 13.28
CA ALA A 28 25.01 15.37 11.92
C ALA A 28 24.59 14.16 11.07
N ALA A 29 25.32 13.04 11.15
CA ALA A 29 24.96 11.81 10.46
C ALA A 29 23.61 11.24 10.95
N ILE A 30 23.38 11.21 12.26
CA ILE A 30 22.12 10.73 12.85
C ILE A 30 20.94 11.62 12.43
N GLY A 31 21.12 12.95 12.42
CA GLY A 31 20.07 13.88 11.99
C GLY A 31 19.57 13.57 10.57
N ASN A 32 20.49 13.30 9.65
CA ASN A 32 20.13 12.90 8.29
C ASN A 32 19.37 11.57 8.24
N LEU A 33 19.77 10.58 9.07
CA LEU A 33 19.07 9.30 9.16
C LEU A 33 17.65 9.45 9.70
N VAL A 34 17.45 10.27 10.73
CA VAL A 34 16.12 10.52 11.32
C VAL A 34 15.19 11.17 10.29
N MET A 35 15.66 12.18 9.57
CA MET A 35 14.87 12.84 8.52
C MET A 35 14.50 11.87 7.39
N THR A 36 15.42 10.99 7.01
CA THR A 36 15.17 9.95 6.00
C THR A 36 14.13 8.95 6.50
N GLY A 37 14.29 8.48 7.74
CA GLY A 37 13.35 7.55 8.36
C GLY A 37 11.92 8.09 8.44
N ALA A 38 11.76 9.36 8.81
CA ALA A 38 10.45 10.02 8.86
C ALA A 38 9.76 10.03 7.48
N ARG A 39 10.48 10.42 6.41
CA ARG A 39 9.94 10.43 5.04
C ARG A 39 9.60 9.02 4.54
N SER A 40 10.43 8.03 4.87
CA SER A 40 10.17 6.63 4.51
C SER A 40 8.93 6.08 5.22
N ALA A 41 8.75 6.42 6.50
CA ALA A 41 7.57 5.99 7.27
C ALA A 41 6.27 6.60 6.70
N GLU A 42 6.29 7.89 6.35
CA GLU A 42 5.16 8.56 5.72
C GLU A 42 4.79 7.91 4.38
N ARG A 43 5.78 7.64 3.51
CA ARG A 43 5.55 6.95 2.23
C ARG A 43 4.95 5.55 2.42
N ALA A 44 5.50 4.76 3.35
CA ALA A 44 5.00 3.43 3.64
C ALA A 44 3.55 3.46 4.15
N GLN A 45 3.19 4.46 4.96
CA GLN A 45 1.83 4.65 5.44
C GLN A 45 0.86 4.95 4.28
N ILE A 46 1.24 5.85 3.37
CA ILE A 46 0.44 6.22 2.21
C ILE A 46 0.26 5.01 1.28
N GLU A 47 1.34 4.28 0.98
CA GLU A 47 1.29 3.07 0.14
C GLU A 47 0.40 1.99 0.74
N THR A 48 0.52 1.74 2.05
CA THR A 48 -0.32 0.77 2.76
C THR A 48 -1.80 1.16 2.72
N THR A 49 -2.10 2.45 2.87
CA THR A 49 -3.47 2.97 2.76
C THR A 49 -4.01 2.76 1.34
N ALA A 50 -3.22 3.09 0.32
CA ALA A 50 -3.59 2.88 -1.08
C ALA A 50 -3.86 1.40 -1.38
N GLN A 51 -3.04 0.50 -0.84
CA GLN A 51 -3.23 -0.94 -0.98
C GLN A 51 -4.56 -1.40 -0.36
N PHE A 52 -4.86 -1.01 0.88
CA PHE A 52 -6.13 -1.37 1.52
C PHE A 52 -7.35 -0.85 0.75
N LEU A 53 -7.28 0.38 0.21
CA LEU A 53 -8.34 0.94 -0.62
C LEU A 53 -8.52 0.17 -1.94
N CYS A 54 -7.42 -0.19 -2.61
CA CYS A 54 -7.44 -1.05 -3.79
C CYS A 54 -8.08 -2.41 -3.50
N GLU A 55 -7.69 -3.06 -2.41
CA GLU A 55 -8.23 -4.36 -2.01
C GLU A 55 -9.72 -4.27 -1.66
N SER A 56 -10.14 -3.21 -0.97
CA SER A 56 -11.56 -2.96 -0.66
C SER A 56 -12.38 -2.82 -1.94
N LYS A 57 -11.95 -1.96 -2.88
CA LYS A 57 -12.66 -1.77 -4.15
C LYS A 57 -12.66 -3.02 -5.01
N LEU A 58 -11.58 -3.78 -5.02
CA LEU A 58 -11.56 -5.08 -5.69
C LEU A 58 -12.55 -6.06 -5.06
N GLY A 59 -12.70 -6.05 -3.74
CA GLY A 59 -13.70 -6.86 -3.03
C GLY A 59 -15.14 -6.50 -3.40
N GLU A 60 -15.44 -5.21 -3.58
CA GLU A 60 -16.75 -4.75 -4.07
C GLU A 60 -17.04 -5.24 -5.49
N ILE A 61 -16.04 -5.21 -6.37
CA ILE A 61 -16.17 -5.73 -7.75
C ILE A 61 -16.40 -7.25 -7.72
N LYS A 62 -15.60 -7.98 -6.94
CA LYS A 62 -15.71 -9.45 -6.81
C LYS A 62 -17.04 -9.91 -6.22
N SER A 63 -17.60 -9.14 -5.30
CA SER A 63 -18.91 -9.45 -4.71
C SER A 63 -20.09 -9.07 -5.59
N GLY A 64 -19.85 -8.40 -6.73
CA GLY A 64 -20.90 -7.86 -7.58
C GLY A 64 -21.61 -6.62 -6.99
N ALA A 65 -21.10 -6.06 -5.89
CA ALA A 65 -21.61 -4.80 -5.33
C ALA A 65 -21.34 -3.62 -6.28
N GLN A 66 -20.23 -3.69 -7.02
CA GLN A 66 -19.90 -2.78 -8.11
C GLN A 66 -19.69 -3.57 -9.41
N PRO A 67 -20.20 -3.09 -10.57
CA PRO A 67 -19.95 -3.77 -11.85
C PRO A 67 -18.46 -3.75 -12.21
N ALA A 68 -18.00 -4.82 -12.87
CA ALA A 68 -16.63 -4.99 -13.35
C ALA A 68 -16.38 -4.20 -14.65
N GLU A 69 -16.65 -2.90 -14.62
CA GLU A 69 -16.52 -1.99 -15.77
C GLU A 69 -15.36 -1.02 -15.60
N SER A 70 -14.83 -0.53 -16.73
CA SER A 70 -13.79 0.49 -16.70
C SER A 70 -14.38 1.85 -16.30
N ILE A 71 -13.96 2.38 -15.16
CA ILE A 71 -14.42 3.65 -14.59
C ILE A 71 -13.26 4.43 -13.98
N GLY A 72 -13.30 5.76 -14.03
CA GLY A 72 -12.31 6.60 -13.34
C GLY A 72 -11.74 7.74 -14.19
N PRO A 73 -10.98 8.66 -13.56
CA PRO A 73 -10.72 8.73 -12.12
C PRO A 73 -11.94 9.25 -11.33
N ILE A 74 -12.30 8.58 -10.25
CA ILE A 74 -13.44 8.94 -9.39
C ILE A 74 -12.94 9.11 -7.95
N PRO A 75 -13.29 10.21 -7.24
CA PRO A 75 -12.95 10.38 -5.84
C PRO A 75 -13.68 9.36 -4.96
N PHE A 76 -13.03 8.88 -3.91
CA PHE A 76 -13.70 8.06 -2.90
C PHE A 76 -14.75 8.86 -2.14
N GLU A 77 -15.79 8.17 -1.68
CA GLU A 77 -16.75 8.76 -0.77
C GLU A 77 -16.12 9.00 0.61
N GLN A 78 -16.59 10.02 1.32
CA GLN A 78 -15.98 10.45 2.58
C GLN A 78 -16.03 9.40 3.70
N TYR A 79 -16.91 8.40 3.59
CA TYR A 79 -16.99 7.29 4.54
C TYR A 79 -16.02 6.15 4.20
N GLU A 80 -15.48 6.10 2.97
CA GLU A 80 -14.59 5.04 2.50
C GLU A 80 -13.12 5.41 2.69
N ALA A 81 -12.79 6.67 2.39
CA ALA A 81 -11.42 7.18 2.51
C ALA A 81 -11.41 8.66 2.94
N PRO A 82 -10.29 9.13 3.50
CA PRO A 82 -10.04 10.55 3.66
C PRO A 82 -10.17 11.31 2.32
N SER A 83 -10.38 12.63 2.39
CA SER A 83 -10.39 13.44 1.18
C SER A 83 -9.03 13.41 0.46
N GLY A 84 -9.08 13.51 -0.87
CA GLY A 84 -7.88 13.50 -1.72
C GLY A 84 -7.44 12.12 -2.18
N TRP A 85 -8.24 11.07 -1.99
CA TRP A 85 -8.04 9.78 -2.63
C TRP A 85 -8.98 9.60 -3.82
N GLN A 86 -8.47 9.03 -4.91
CA GLN A 86 -9.26 8.66 -6.07
C GLN A 86 -8.88 7.27 -6.57
N TYR A 87 -9.82 6.62 -7.25
CA TYR A 87 -9.61 5.32 -7.84
C TYR A 87 -9.96 5.31 -9.33
N THR A 88 -9.35 4.36 -10.03
CA THR A 88 -9.62 4.03 -11.42
C THR A 88 -9.67 2.52 -11.54
N VAL A 89 -10.73 1.99 -12.14
CA VAL A 89 -10.88 0.59 -12.49
C VAL A 89 -10.74 0.48 -14.00
N MET A 90 -9.91 -0.45 -14.47
CA MET A 90 -9.85 -0.82 -15.87
C MET A 90 -10.18 -2.31 -15.97
N SER A 91 -11.19 -2.62 -16.77
CA SER A 91 -11.67 -3.97 -17.03
C SER A 91 -11.49 -4.29 -18.50
N GLN A 92 -10.81 -5.39 -18.79
CA GLN A 92 -10.58 -5.88 -20.15
C GLN A 92 -10.91 -7.37 -20.25
N PRO A 93 -11.76 -7.78 -21.20
CA PRO A 93 -11.96 -9.20 -21.46
C PRO A 93 -10.67 -9.82 -22.02
N VAL A 94 -10.36 -11.01 -21.54
CA VAL A 94 -9.18 -11.78 -21.97
C VAL A 94 -9.55 -12.75 -23.10
N ASP A 95 -10.78 -13.27 -23.07
CA ASP A 95 -11.31 -14.23 -24.03
C ASP A 95 -12.43 -13.63 -24.88
N ASP A 96 -12.65 -14.20 -26.07
CA ASP A 96 -13.72 -13.77 -26.99
C ASP A 96 -15.13 -13.96 -26.40
N THR A 97 -15.26 -14.81 -25.37
CA THR A 97 -16.53 -15.08 -24.68
C THR A 97 -16.80 -14.07 -23.55
N GLY A 98 -15.81 -13.25 -23.17
CA GLY A 98 -15.93 -12.27 -22.08
C GLY A 98 -16.09 -12.91 -20.70
N THR A 99 -15.79 -14.19 -20.56
CA THR A 99 -15.93 -14.91 -19.28
C THR A 99 -14.81 -14.61 -18.31
N LEU A 100 -13.62 -14.31 -18.81
CA LEU A 100 -12.43 -14.01 -18.04
C LEU A 100 -12.06 -12.54 -18.22
N LEU A 101 -12.05 -11.80 -17.12
CA LEU A 101 -11.72 -10.38 -17.08
C LEU A 101 -10.36 -10.17 -16.42
N ASN A 102 -9.53 -9.32 -17.05
CA ASN A 102 -8.39 -8.69 -16.42
C ASN A 102 -8.85 -7.38 -15.80
N ILE A 103 -8.86 -7.33 -14.48
CA ILE A 103 -9.23 -6.16 -13.69
C ILE A 103 -7.98 -5.52 -13.12
N VAL A 104 -7.83 -4.25 -13.40
CA VAL A 104 -6.80 -3.39 -12.85
C VAL A 104 -7.47 -2.32 -12.00
N VAL A 105 -7.20 -2.33 -10.70
CA VAL A 105 -7.65 -1.28 -9.78
C VAL A 105 -6.45 -0.43 -9.41
N MET A 106 -6.51 0.85 -9.73
CA MET A 106 -5.49 1.84 -9.38
C MET A 106 -6.07 2.83 -8.39
N VAL A 107 -5.37 3.07 -7.29
CA VAL A 107 -5.71 4.09 -6.29
C VAL A 107 -4.55 5.07 -6.19
N GLU A 108 -4.86 6.35 -6.18
CA GLU A 108 -3.85 7.42 -6.07
C GLU A 108 -4.31 8.54 -5.13
N GLN A 109 -3.33 9.15 -4.48
CA GLN A 109 -3.54 10.32 -3.63
C GLN A 109 -3.33 11.60 -4.46
N VAL A 110 -4.39 12.40 -4.59
CA VAL A 110 -4.36 13.70 -5.25
C VAL A 110 -3.55 14.68 -4.40
N THR A 111 -2.35 14.98 -4.84
CA THR A 111 -1.47 15.98 -4.22
C THR A 111 -1.71 17.35 -4.84
N THR A 112 -2.05 18.35 -4.02
CA THR A 112 -2.28 19.74 -4.47
C THR A 112 -0.99 20.50 -4.79
N ASP A 113 0.16 19.96 -4.37
CA ASP A 113 1.47 20.61 -4.46
C ASP A 113 2.22 20.32 -5.78
N GLY A 114 1.55 19.69 -6.75
CA GLY A 114 2.14 19.34 -8.05
C GLY A 114 3.25 18.27 -7.98
N SER A 115 3.44 17.64 -6.82
CA SER A 115 4.30 16.46 -6.67
C SER A 115 3.71 15.26 -7.40
N ASP A 116 4.55 14.28 -7.77
CA ASP A 116 4.06 13.03 -8.36
C ASP A 116 3.17 12.30 -7.34
N PRO A 117 1.92 11.95 -7.72
CA PRO A 117 1.02 11.27 -6.81
C PRO A 117 1.55 9.87 -6.49
N ILE A 118 1.48 9.50 -5.21
CA ILE A 118 1.72 8.12 -4.80
C ILE A 118 0.51 7.31 -5.26
N ARG A 119 0.77 6.29 -6.08
CA ARG A 119 -0.23 5.40 -6.65
C ARG A 119 0.10 3.95 -6.36
N PHE A 120 -0.93 3.17 -6.09
CA PHE A 120 -0.86 1.72 -5.97
C PHE A 120 -1.79 1.09 -6.99
N GLN A 121 -1.36 -0.03 -7.57
CA GLN A 121 -2.12 -0.73 -8.60
C GLN A 121 -2.17 -2.21 -8.26
N LEU A 122 -3.39 -2.76 -8.29
CA LEU A 122 -3.65 -4.18 -8.14
C LEU A 122 -4.17 -4.73 -9.47
N VAL A 123 -3.51 -5.78 -9.97
CA VAL A 123 -3.89 -6.46 -11.22
C VAL A 123 -4.36 -7.86 -10.85
N THR A 124 -5.55 -8.24 -11.29
CA THR A 124 -6.10 -9.57 -11.03
C THR A 124 -6.89 -10.07 -12.22
N TRP A 125 -6.99 -11.39 -12.32
CA TRP A 125 -7.76 -12.09 -13.32
C TRP A 125 -8.91 -12.75 -12.59
N MET A 126 -10.14 -12.52 -13.04
CA MET A 126 -11.32 -13.11 -12.42
C MET A 126 -12.36 -13.45 -13.48
N ILE A 127 -13.21 -14.42 -13.18
CA ILE A 127 -14.40 -14.67 -13.98
C ILE A 127 -15.33 -13.48 -13.82
N ASP A 128 -16.05 -13.09 -14.87
CA ASP A 128 -17.03 -12.01 -14.77
C ASP A 128 -18.01 -12.31 -13.60
N PRO A 129 -18.06 -11.45 -12.58
CA PRO A 129 -18.86 -11.70 -11.38
C PRO A 129 -20.36 -11.79 -11.71
N SER A 130 -20.81 -11.15 -12.79
CA SER A 130 -22.21 -11.24 -13.23
C SER A 130 -22.57 -12.64 -13.72
N ILE A 131 -21.62 -13.36 -14.32
CA ILE A 131 -21.78 -14.76 -14.76
C ILE A 131 -21.66 -15.68 -13.56
N GLU A 132 -20.65 -15.47 -12.70
CA GLU A 132 -20.40 -16.32 -11.53
C GLU A 132 -21.58 -16.32 -10.54
N LEU A 133 -22.20 -15.16 -10.31
CA LEU A 133 -23.32 -14.97 -9.38
C LEU A 133 -24.70 -15.32 -10.00
N SER A 134 -24.74 -15.75 -11.26
CA SER A 134 -26.00 -16.08 -11.93
C SER A 134 -26.66 -17.35 -11.34
N PRO A 135 -28.00 -17.37 -11.17
CA PRO A 135 -28.71 -18.48 -10.54
C PRO A 135 -28.69 -19.80 -11.33
N ASP A 136 -28.22 -19.79 -12.58
CA ASP A 136 -28.03 -21.01 -13.39
C ASP A 136 -26.79 -21.82 -12.98
N SER A 137 -25.76 -21.20 -12.39
CA SER A 137 -24.59 -21.92 -11.87
C SER A 137 -24.96 -23.00 -10.83
N ASN A 138 -26.02 -22.76 -10.05
CA ASN A 138 -26.47 -23.68 -9.00
C ASN A 138 -27.44 -24.78 -9.50
N LYS A 139 -28.00 -24.64 -10.71
CA LYS A 139 -28.95 -25.63 -11.23
C LYS A 139 -28.27 -26.93 -11.63
N THR A 140 -27.03 -26.86 -12.12
CA THR A 140 -26.24 -28.05 -12.48
C THR A 140 -26.00 -28.99 -11.29
N ILE A 141 -25.83 -28.46 -10.07
CA ILE A 141 -25.64 -29.30 -8.88
C ILE A 141 -26.94 -30.01 -8.50
N THR A 142 -28.05 -29.28 -8.50
CA THR A 142 -29.37 -29.85 -8.17
C THR A 142 -29.81 -30.92 -9.16
N GLU A 143 -29.53 -30.72 -10.46
CA GLU A 143 -29.84 -31.70 -11.50
C GLU A 143 -28.99 -32.97 -11.43
N LEU A 144 -27.70 -32.85 -11.07
CA LEU A 144 -26.81 -34.01 -10.89
C LEU A 144 -27.15 -34.83 -9.65
N LEU A 145 -27.58 -34.19 -8.56
CA LEU A 145 -28.05 -34.91 -7.36
C LEU A 145 -29.36 -35.67 -7.65
N GLN A 146 -30.25 -35.08 -8.43
CA GLN A 146 -31.52 -35.73 -8.79
C GLN A 146 -31.36 -36.91 -9.77
N GLN A 147 -30.30 -36.91 -10.60
CA GLN A 147 -29.93 -38.06 -11.44
C GLN A 147 -29.22 -39.19 -10.68
N LEU A 148 -28.62 -38.91 -9.52
CA LEU A 148 -27.99 -39.93 -8.67
C LEU A 148 -29.00 -40.65 -7.76
N GLU A 149 -30.18 -40.05 -7.54
CA GLU A 149 -31.26 -40.64 -6.74
C GLU A 149 -32.31 -41.42 -7.57
N SER A 150 -32.15 -41.52 -8.90
CA SER A 150 -32.99 -42.33 -9.81
C SER A 150 -32.24 -43.52 -10.39
#